data_AF-A0A7K1J1Q9-F1
#
_entry.id   AF-A0A7K1J1Q9-F1
#
_cell.length_a   1.000
_cell.length_b   1.000
_cell.length_c   1.000
_cell.angle_alpha   90.00
_cell.angle_beta   90.00
_cell.angle_gamma   90.00
#
_symmetry.space_group_name_H-M   'P 1'
#
loop_
_entity.id
_entity.type
_entity.pdbx_description
1 polymer ?
#
loop_
_entity_poly.entity_id
_entity_poly.type
_entity_poly.pdbx_seq_one_letter_code
_entity_poly.pdbx_strand_id
1 'polypeptide(L)'
;MTKTLDDNTDDIHEPALLVAQFIDSLVHAELEDPFEIDYARLYAMPENENHDWQIALEANPYELMMNNPRPPATKAGCLVVTGWAAPMEKEPKEDVEPSVRPSEHPKRQRVRVCIAICDGKIATVMRSSDEPDDVKNMSERGMGGIPDVLEAWWKDELR
;
A
#
# COMPACT_ATOMS: atom_id res chain seq x y z
N MET A 1 -11.14 25.02 31.61
CA MET A 1 -10.31 23.84 31.26
C MET A 1 -10.98 23.15 30.09
N THR A 2 -10.69 23.62 28.89
CA THR A 2 -11.13 22.98 27.64
C THR A 2 -10.16 21.84 27.37
N LYS A 3 -10.66 20.61 27.35
CA LYS A 3 -9.95 19.43 26.86
C LYS A 3 -9.69 19.66 25.37
N THR A 4 -8.45 19.97 25.00
CA THR A 4 -8.00 19.80 23.63
C THR A 4 -7.99 18.30 23.39
N LEU A 5 -8.85 17.84 22.47
CA LEU A 5 -8.77 16.49 21.93
C LEU A 5 -7.42 16.42 21.21
N ASP A 6 -6.58 15.46 21.62
CA ASP A 6 -5.37 15.12 20.89
C ASP A 6 -5.79 14.62 19.51
N ASP A 7 -5.69 15.53 18.54
CA ASP A 7 -5.84 15.26 17.12
C ASP A 7 -4.56 14.55 16.68
N ASN A 8 -4.46 13.24 16.97
CA ASN A 8 -3.42 12.36 16.44
C ASN A 8 -3.71 12.07 14.95
N THR A 9 -3.83 13.13 14.16
CA THR A 9 -3.68 13.13 12.72
C THR A 9 -2.20 13.37 12.42
N ASP A 10 -1.36 12.37 12.75
CA ASP A 10 0.04 12.37 12.31
C ASP A 10 0.06 12.31 10.76
N ASP A 11 0.13 13.49 10.16
CA ASP A 11 0.81 13.88 8.92
C ASP A 11 0.78 12.88 7.74
N ILE A 12 -0.41 12.37 7.38
CA ILE A 12 -0.58 11.61 6.13
C ILE A 12 -0.18 12.52 4.96
N HIS A 13 0.81 12.09 4.16
CA HIS A 13 1.22 12.82 2.98
C HIS A 13 0.13 12.76 1.90
N GLU A 14 -0.69 13.81 1.83
CA GLU A 14 -1.85 13.91 0.93
C GLU A 14 -1.52 13.53 -0.53
N PRO A 15 -0.40 13.97 -1.16
CA PRO A 15 -0.06 13.52 -2.51
C PRO A 15 0.16 12.01 -2.64
N ALA A 16 0.84 11.38 -1.68
CA ALA A 16 1.05 9.93 -1.71
C ALA A 16 -0.28 9.19 -1.47
N LEU A 17 -1.13 9.69 -0.57
CA LEU A 17 -2.43 9.11 -0.30
C LEU A 17 -3.33 9.13 -1.55
N LEU A 18 -3.38 10.26 -2.25
CA LEU A 18 -4.16 10.39 -3.49
C LEU A 18 -3.68 9.39 -4.56
N VAL A 19 -2.36 9.20 -4.70
CA VAL A 19 -1.80 8.19 -5.62
C VAL A 19 -2.23 6.78 -5.21
N ALA A 20 -2.14 6.44 -3.92
CA ALA A 20 -2.52 5.12 -3.43
C ALA A 20 -4.02 4.82 -3.66
N GLN A 21 -4.90 5.80 -3.41
CA GLN A 21 -6.35 5.69 -3.63
C GLN A 21 -6.70 5.61 -5.12
N PHE A 22 -6.01 6.38 -5.97
CA PHE A 22 -6.19 6.34 -7.41
C PHE A 22 -5.82 4.97 -7.98
N ILE A 23 -4.64 4.44 -7.63
CA ILE A 23 -4.19 3.12 -8.07
C ILE A 23 -5.09 2.01 -7.50
N ASP A 24 -5.52 2.10 -6.24
CA ASP A 24 -6.48 1.14 -5.68
C ASP A 24 -7.77 1.11 -6.52
N SER A 25 -8.31 2.27 -6.87
CA SER A 25 -9.53 2.39 -7.68
C SER A 25 -9.33 1.84 -9.09
N LEU A 26 -8.18 2.13 -9.71
CA LEU A 26 -7.80 1.59 -11.02
C LEU A 26 -7.79 0.06 -11.01
N VAL A 27 -7.04 -0.54 -10.08
CA VAL A 27 -6.92 -2.00 -9.96
C VAL A 27 -8.26 -2.63 -9.58
N HIS A 28 -9.10 -1.96 -8.79
CA HIS A 28 -10.44 -2.44 -8.46
C HIS A 28 -11.33 -2.57 -9.68
N ALA A 29 -11.26 -1.60 -10.60
CA ALA A 29 -12.07 -1.59 -11.81
C ALA A 29 -11.52 -2.53 -12.90
N GLU A 30 -10.20 -2.75 -12.94
CA GLU A 30 -9.53 -3.53 -13.98
C GLU A 30 -9.65 -5.05 -13.77
N LEU A 31 -9.59 -5.53 -12.53
CA LEU A 31 -9.42 -6.97 -12.24
C LEU A 31 -10.74 -7.67 -11.93
N GLU A 32 -10.84 -8.91 -12.44
CA GLU A 32 -11.96 -9.81 -12.15
C GLU A 32 -11.98 -10.23 -10.67
N ASP A 33 -10.81 -10.60 -10.12
CA ASP A 33 -10.61 -10.79 -8.68
C ASP A 33 -9.50 -9.84 -8.16
N PRO A 34 -9.86 -8.66 -7.63
CA PRO A 34 -8.88 -7.70 -7.14
C PRO A 34 -8.18 -8.11 -5.83
N PHE A 35 -8.59 -9.20 -5.18
CA PHE A 35 -8.08 -9.63 -3.87
C PHE A 35 -7.21 -10.90 -3.95
N GLU A 36 -7.15 -11.54 -5.12
CA GLU A 36 -6.31 -12.69 -5.42
C GLU A 36 -5.52 -12.42 -6.72
N ILE A 37 -4.56 -11.49 -6.65
CA ILE A 37 -3.70 -11.21 -7.80
C ILE A 37 -2.51 -12.17 -7.83
N ASP A 38 -2.27 -12.79 -8.99
CA ASP A 38 -1.14 -13.72 -9.19
C ASP A 38 0.23 -13.01 -9.13
N TYR A 39 0.24 -11.73 -9.50
CA TYR A 39 1.45 -10.92 -9.61
C TYR A 39 1.27 -9.58 -8.90
N ALA A 40 2.24 -9.24 -8.05
CA ALA A 40 2.39 -7.88 -7.54
C ALA A 40 2.62 -6.92 -8.72
N ARG A 41 2.15 -5.68 -8.57
CA ARG A 41 2.20 -4.67 -9.62
C ARG A 41 2.99 -3.46 -9.15
N LEU A 42 3.89 -2.97 -9.99
CA LEU A 42 4.65 -1.76 -9.73
C LEU A 42 4.25 -0.68 -10.73
N TYR A 43 3.87 0.47 -10.21
CA TYR A 43 3.48 1.65 -10.96
C TYR A 43 4.50 2.76 -10.75
N ALA A 44 4.83 3.49 -11.82
CA ALA A 44 5.65 4.69 -11.79
C ALA A 44 4.96 5.79 -12.61
N MET A 45 4.49 6.83 -11.93
CA MET A 45 3.80 7.95 -12.55
C MET A 45 4.82 8.98 -13.07
N PRO A 46 4.92 9.22 -14.39
CA PRO A 46 5.79 10.25 -14.95
C PRO A 46 5.21 11.66 -14.73
N GLU A 47 6.00 12.71 -14.96
CA GLU A 47 5.50 14.10 -14.90
C GLU A 47 4.38 14.40 -15.91
N ASN A 48 4.30 13.63 -16.99
CA ASN A 48 3.37 13.83 -18.09
C ASN A 48 2.23 12.80 -17.98
N GLU A 49 1.06 13.24 -17.50
CA GLU A 49 -0.08 12.45 -16.98
C GLU A 49 -0.78 11.47 -17.97
N ASN A 50 -0.22 11.17 -19.15
CA ASN A 50 -0.90 10.48 -20.25
C ASN A 50 -0.40 9.05 -20.60
N HIS A 51 0.22 8.33 -19.68
CA HIS A 51 0.78 6.99 -19.97
C HIS A 51 0.16 5.87 -19.14
N ASP A 52 0.35 4.63 -19.61
CA ASP A 52 0.25 3.44 -18.76
C ASP A 52 1.32 3.56 -17.66
N TRP A 53 0.89 3.63 -16.41
CA TRP A 53 1.80 3.81 -15.27
C TRP A 53 2.37 2.47 -14.79
N GLN A 54 1.81 1.33 -15.21
CA GLN A 54 2.29 0.02 -14.77
C GLN A 54 3.59 -0.32 -15.49
N ILE A 55 4.68 -0.46 -14.73
CA ILE A 55 6.00 -0.72 -15.31
C ILE A 55 6.41 -2.18 -15.23
N ALA A 56 5.84 -2.96 -14.30
CA ALA A 56 6.21 -4.36 -14.11
C ALA A 56 5.17 -5.18 -13.32
N LEU A 57 5.24 -6.50 -13.52
CA LEU A 57 4.51 -7.54 -12.80
C LEU A 57 5.48 -8.64 -12.36
N GLU A 58 5.38 -9.12 -11.13
CA GLU A 58 6.21 -10.22 -10.61
C GLU A 58 5.51 -10.88 -9.41
N ALA A 59 5.72 -12.18 -9.20
CA ALA A 59 5.06 -12.91 -8.11
C ALA A 59 5.58 -12.46 -6.73
N ASN A 60 6.88 -12.15 -6.66
CA ASN A 60 7.54 -11.68 -5.45
C ASN A 60 7.71 -10.15 -5.50
N PRO A 61 7.07 -9.37 -4.61
CA PRO A 61 7.16 -7.90 -4.64
C PRO A 61 8.58 -7.37 -4.37
N TYR A 62 9.44 -8.13 -3.69
CA TYR A 62 10.83 -7.74 -3.48
C TYR A 62 11.64 -7.86 -4.77
N GLU A 63 11.51 -8.99 -5.46
CA GLU A 63 12.15 -9.20 -6.77
C GLU A 63 11.61 -8.21 -7.81
N LEU A 64 10.32 -7.88 -7.74
CA LEU A 64 9.70 -6.85 -8.58
C LEU A 64 10.48 -5.53 -8.52
N MET A 65 10.72 -5.01 -7.31
CA MET A 65 11.42 -3.73 -7.12
C MET A 65 12.92 -3.83 -7.40
N MET A 66 13.56 -4.97 -7.11
CA MET A 66 14.98 -5.19 -7.40
C MET A 66 15.27 -5.26 -8.91
N ASN A 67 14.40 -5.92 -9.66
CA ASN A 67 14.60 -6.17 -11.10
C ASN A 67 14.14 -5.01 -11.98
N ASN A 68 13.32 -4.10 -11.45
CA ASN A 68 12.71 -3.01 -12.20
C ASN A 68 13.10 -1.66 -11.61
N PRO A 69 14.23 -1.06 -12.03
CA PRO A 69 14.69 0.22 -11.51
C PRO A 69 13.69 1.34 -11.81
N ARG A 70 13.66 2.36 -10.94
CA ARG A 70 12.74 3.49 -11.10
C ARG A 70 13.01 4.24 -12.40
N PRO A 71 12.00 4.44 -13.27
CA PRO A 71 12.16 5.24 -14.46
C PRO A 71 12.59 6.69 -14.14
N PRO A 72 13.41 7.33 -14.99
CA PRO A 72 13.71 8.76 -14.85
C PRO A 72 12.44 9.60 -14.84
N ALA A 73 12.45 10.71 -14.09
CA ALA A 73 11.33 11.66 -13.99
C ALA A 73 10.02 11.08 -13.41
N THR A 74 10.11 10.00 -12.63
CA THR A 74 9.00 9.49 -11.82
C THR A 74 8.64 10.47 -10.70
N LYS A 75 7.39 10.96 -10.66
CA LYS A 75 6.84 11.80 -9.59
C LYS A 75 6.22 11.03 -8.44
N ALA A 76 5.71 9.83 -8.71
CA ALA A 76 5.25 8.93 -7.67
C ALA A 76 5.44 7.47 -8.09
N GLY A 77 5.65 6.61 -7.10
CA GLY A 77 5.59 5.16 -7.27
C GLY A 77 4.40 4.59 -6.50
N CYS A 78 3.88 3.45 -6.97
CA CYS A 78 2.93 2.69 -6.18
C CYS A 78 3.16 1.19 -6.37
N LEU A 79 3.25 0.46 -5.26
CA LEU A 79 3.28 -0.99 -5.25
C LEU A 79 1.91 -1.52 -4.84
N VAL A 80 1.37 -2.45 -5.62
CA VAL A 80 0.12 -3.15 -5.32
C VAL A 80 0.41 -4.61 -5.04
N VAL A 81 -0.04 -5.08 -3.89
CA VAL A 81 0.09 -6.47 -3.45
C VAL A 81 -1.22 -6.95 -2.85
N THR A 82 -1.45 -8.26 -2.92
CA THR A 82 -2.50 -8.92 -2.13
C THR A 82 -1.90 -9.76 -1.01
N GLY A 83 -2.63 -9.90 0.08
CA GLY A 83 -2.21 -10.67 1.23
C GLY A 83 -3.36 -11.09 2.13
N TRP A 84 -3.02 -11.44 3.35
CA TRP A 84 -3.97 -11.76 4.41
C TRP A 84 -3.85 -10.73 5.53
N ALA A 85 -4.98 -10.20 5.98
CA ALA A 85 -5.05 -9.42 7.21
C ALA A 85 -5.82 -10.21 8.27
N ALA A 86 -5.38 -10.12 9.54
CA ALA A 86 -6.23 -10.51 10.65
C ALA A 86 -7.41 -9.51 10.76
N PRO A 87 -8.54 -9.90 11.38
CA PRO A 87 -9.63 -8.96 11.66
C PRO A 87 -9.09 -7.77 12.45
N MET A 88 -9.44 -6.56 12.04
CA MET A 88 -9.19 -5.38 12.85
C MET A 88 -10.29 -5.32 13.91
N GLU A 89 -9.95 -5.62 15.17
CA GLU A 89 -10.90 -5.45 16.28
C GLU A 89 -11.27 -3.96 16.39
N LYS A 90 -12.54 -3.66 16.66
CA LYS A 90 -13.05 -2.27 16.73
C LYS A 90 -12.40 -1.43 17.83
N GLU A 91 -11.73 -2.07 18.78
CA GLU A 91 -10.90 -1.43 19.79
C GLU A 91 -9.59 -2.23 19.87
N PRO A 92 -8.50 -1.75 19.25
CA PRO A 92 -7.20 -2.36 19.49
C PRO A 92 -6.93 -2.25 20.99
N LYS A 93 -6.72 -3.38 21.67
CA LYS A 93 -6.00 -3.34 22.94
C LYS A 93 -4.58 -2.93 22.59
N GLU A 94 -4.30 -1.63 22.74
CA GLU A 94 -2.95 -1.11 22.70
C GLU A 94 -2.06 -2.04 23.56
N ASP A 95 -0.95 -2.48 22.98
CA ASP A 95 0.07 -3.36 23.60
C ASP A 95 -0.16 -4.88 23.63
N VAL A 96 -1.11 -5.45 22.87
CA VAL A 96 -1.17 -6.92 22.70
C VAL A 96 -0.73 -7.31 21.29
N GLU A 97 0.48 -7.88 21.18
CA GLU A 97 0.89 -8.54 19.94
C GLU A 97 -0.14 -9.61 19.56
N PRO A 98 -0.58 -9.65 18.29
CA PRO A 98 -1.49 -10.68 17.82
C PRO A 98 -0.89 -12.07 18.12
N SER A 99 -1.65 -12.91 18.82
CA SER A 99 -1.20 -14.26 19.16
C SER A 99 -1.03 -15.20 17.96
N VAL A 100 -1.53 -14.78 16.79
CA VAL A 100 -1.52 -15.54 15.53
C VAL A 100 -1.20 -14.60 14.38
N ARG A 101 -0.32 -15.03 13.46
CA ARG A 101 0.02 -14.27 12.26
C ARG A 101 -1.20 -14.11 11.34
N PRO A 102 -1.35 -12.99 10.61
CA PRO A 102 -2.49 -12.77 9.72
C PRO A 102 -2.80 -13.92 8.74
N SER A 103 -1.77 -14.56 8.19
CA SER A 103 -1.91 -15.70 7.27
C SER A 103 -2.49 -16.96 7.92
N GLU A 104 -2.35 -17.12 9.23
CA GLU A 104 -2.80 -18.28 10.00
C GLU A 104 -4.09 -17.99 10.78
N HIS A 105 -4.52 -16.73 10.83
CA HIS A 105 -5.70 -16.34 11.59
C HIS A 105 -6.97 -16.98 10.99
N PRO A 106 -7.86 -17.60 11.80
CA PRO A 106 -9.03 -18.32 11.29
C PRO A 106 -10.08 -17.41 10.66
N LYS A 107 -10.14 -16.15 11.09
CA LYS A 107 -11.00 -15.09 10.53
C LYS A 107 -10.23 -14.14 9.61
N ARG A 108 -9.10 -14.58 9.05
CA ARG A 108 -8.34 -13.73 8.14
C ARG A 108 -9.18 -13.37 6.91
N GLN A 109 -8.98 -12.16 6.42
CA GLN A 109 -9.62 -11.65 5.22
C GLN A 109 -8.56 -11.43 4.15
N ARG A 110 -8.92 -11.67 2.88
CA ARG A 110 -8.07 -11.29 1.77
C ARG A 110 -8.05 -9.78 1.69
N VAL A 111 -6.88 -9.20 1.50
CA VAL A 111 -6.72 -7.76 1.36
C VAL A 111 -5.88 -7.43 0.15
N ARG A 112 -6.20 -6.31 -0.48
CA ARG A 112 -5.30 -5.63 -1.39
C ARG A 112 -4.74 -4.41 -0.67
N VAL A 113 -3.45 -4.20 -0.81
CA VAL A 113 -2.72 -3.06 -0.24
C VAL A 113 -2.06 -2.31 -1.38
N CYS A 114 -2.28 -0.99 -1.43
CA CYS A 114 -1.55 -0.08 -2.32
C CYS A 114 -0.66 0.80 -1.45
N ILE A 115 0.65 0.72 -1.69
CA ILE A 115 1.67 1.47 -0.96
C ILE A 115 2.27 2.46 -1.96
N ALA A 116 1.97 3.74 -1.79
CA ALA A 116 2.46 4.79 -2.67
C ALA A 116 3.60 5.57 -2.00
N ILE A 117 4.53 6.04 -2.83
CA ILE A 117 5.58 6.98 -2.45
C ILE A 117 5.54 8.19 -3.38
N CYS A 118 5.51 9.39 -2.80
CA CYS A 118 5.53 10.66 -3.51
C CYS A 118 6.33 11.67 -2.68
N ASP A 119 7.23 12.43 -3.31
CA ASP A 119 8.17 13.33 -2.63
C ASP A 119 8.96 12.67 -1.48
N GLY A 120 9.25 11.37 -1.61
CA GLY A 120 9.94 10.56 -0.61
C GLY A 120 9.11 10.19 0.62
N LYS A 121 7.82 10.54 0.66
CA LYS A 121 6.89 10.19 1.74
C LYS A 121 5.94 9.08 1.30
N ILE A 122 5.65 8.15 2.20
CA ILE A 122 4.83 6.95 1.95
C ILE A 122 3.42 7.15 2.50
N ALA A 123 2.43 6.68 1.76
CA ALA A 123 1.07 6.46 2.25
C ALA A 123 0.57 5.09 1.81
N THR A 124 -0.23 4.46 2.66
CA THR A 124 -0.75 3.10 2.42
C THR A 124 -2.27 3.10 2.51
N VAL A 125 -2.93 2.46 1.56
CA VAL A 125 -4.36 2.15 1.63
C VAL A 125 -4.58 0.66 1.53
N MET A 126 -5.66 0.20 2.16
CA MET A 126 -6.05 -1.20 2.19
C MET A 126 -7.53 -1.35 1.87
N ARG A 127 -7.85 -2.34 1.06
CA ARG A 127 -9.22 -2.78 0.80
C ARG A 127 -9.37 -4.26 1.16
N SER A 128 -10.46 -4.61 1.81
CA SER A 128 -10.76 -5.99 2.21
C SER A 128 -11.76 -6.65 1.27
N SER A 129 -11.64 -7.96 1.06
CA SER A 129 -12.65 -8.77 0.38
C SER A 129 -14.01 -8.75 1.08
N ASP A 130 -14.03 -8.53 2.40
CA ASP A 130 -15.26 -8.54 3.21
C ASP A 130 -16.01 -7.20 3.12
N GLU A 131 -15.28 -6.11 2.83
CA GLU A 131 -15.81 -4.74 2.66
C GLU A 131 -15.24 -4.17 1.35
N PRO A 132 -15.59 -4.74 0.19
CA PRO A 132 -14.93 -4.44 -1.08
C PRO A 132 -15.23 -3.05 -1.60
N ASP A 133 -16.26 -2.37 -1.10
CA ASP A 133 -16.60 -1.00 -1.48
C ASP A 133 -15.84 0.05 -0.64
N ASP A 134 -15.26 -0.34 0.50
CA ASP A 134 -14.63 0.57 1.46
C ASP A 134 -13.09 0.54 1.37
N VAL A 135 -12.49 1.71 1.15
CA VAL A 135 -11.02 1.92 1.24
C VAL A 135 -10.66 2.41 2.63
N LYS A 136 -9.74 1.70 3.28
CA LYS A 136 -9.18 2.10 4.58
C LYS A 136 -7.85 2.80 4.35
N ASN A 137 -7.77 4.05 4.78
CA ASN A 137 -6.51 4.78 4.85
C ASN A 137 -5.75 4.26 6.07
N MET A 138 -4.52 3.79 5.86
CA MET A 138 -3.66 3.42 6.97
C MET A 138 -2.89 4.68 7.38
N SER A 139 -2.98 5.06 8.66
CA SER A 139 -2.40 6.29 9.20
C SER A 139 -0.87 6.33 9.18
N GLU A 140 -0.22 5.23 8.80
CA GLU A 140 1.23 5.08 8.82
C GLU A 140 1.74 4.45 7.51
N ARG A 141 3.07 4.43 7.36
CA ARG A 141 3.86 3.63 6.41
C ARG A 141 3.33 2.20 6.19
N GLY A 142 2.62 1.65 7.18
CA GLY A 142 2.27 0.24 7.28
C GLY A 142 3.39 -0.52 7.97
N MET A 143 3.05 -1.67 8.57
CA MET A 143 4.04 -2.54 9.22
C MET A 143 4.64 -3.54 8.22
N GLY A 144 5.95 -3.80 8.33
CA GLY A 144 6.68 -4.79 7.54
C GLY A 144 7.78 -4.18 6.66
N GLY A 145 8.52 -5.03 5.94
CA GLY A 145 9.70 -4.59 5.17
C GLY A 145 9.42 -4.06 3.76
N ILE A 146 8.18 -4.18 3.25
CA ILE A 146 7.85 -3.70 1.89
C ILE A 146 8.02 -2.17 1.77
N PRO A 147 7.52 -1.35 2.71
CA PRO A 147 7.75 0.10 2.67
C PRO A 147 9.22 0.52 2.75
N ASP A 148 10.11 -0.25 3.41
CA ASP A 148 11.57 -0.02 3.40
C ASP A 148 12.14 -0.23 2.00
N VAL A 149 11.71 -1.29 1.34
CA VAL A 149 12.21 -1.62 -0.01
C VAL A 149 11.66 -0.66 -1.05
N LEU A 150 10.42 -0.19 -0.93
CA LEU A 150 9.87 0.85 -1.80
C LEU A 150 10.61 2.19 -1.64
N GLU A 151 11.00 2.53 -0.41
CA GLU A 151 11.80 3.73 -0.17
C GLU A 151 13.20 3.61 -0.76
N ALA A 152 13.86 2.45 -0.62
CA ALA A 152 15.15 2.18 -1.25
C ALA A 152 15.05 2.20 -2.78
N TRP A 153 13.96 1.67 -3.35
CA TRP A 153 13.66 1.76 -4.78
C TRP A 153 13.51 3.23 -5.23
N TRP A 154 12.84 4.06 -4.43
CA TRP A 154 12.69 5.50 -4.71
C TRP A 154 14.03 6.25 -4.71
N LYS A 155 14.93 5.90 -3.80
CA LYS A 155 16.26 6.51 -3.67
C LYS A 155 17.31 5.94 -4.64
N ASP A 156 16.93 4.99 -5.50
CA ASP A 156 17.83 4.26 -6.39
C ASP A 156 18.95 3.50 -5.63
N GLU A 157 18.63 2.98 -4.43
CA GLU A 157 19.54 2.29 -3.50
C GLU A 157 19.48 0.77 -3.59
N LEU A 158 18.51 0.20 -4.33
CA LEU A 158 18.49 -1.23 -4.64
C LEU A 158 19.53 -1.53 -5.73
N ARG A 159 20.67 -2.11 -5.34
CA ARG A 159 21.76 -2.50 -6.26
C ARG A 159 22.27 -3.90 -5.95
#